data_AF-A0A182MBQ5-F1
#
_entry.id   AF-A0A182MBQ5-F1
#
_cell.length_a   1.000
_cell.length_b   1.000
_cell.length_c   1.000
_cell.angle_alpha   90.00
_cell.angle_beta   90.00
_cell.angle_gamma   90.00
#
_symmetry.space_group_name_H-M   'P 1'
#
loop_
_entity.id
_entity.type
_entity.pdbx_description
1 polymer ?
#
loop_
_entity_poly.entity_id
_entity_poly.type
_entity_poly.pdbx_seq_one_letter_code
_entity_poly.pdbx_strand_id
1 'polypeptide(L)'
;MKIWKDVFTGDEMFSDTYKVKLVDDVMYEVYGKHVSRTLGDVQLDGANPSAEEADEGTESATETGVDIVLNHRLVETGFSDKKQFTTYLKDYMKKLVARLEEKSPGEVEVFKTNINKVMKDLLGRFKDLQFFTGESMDCEGLIAMLEYRDIDGDSVPILLCFKHGLEEEKF
;
A
#
# COMPACT_ATOMS: atom_id res chain seq x y z
N MET A 1 3.73 -5.11 17.96
CA MET A 1 3.25 -4.47 16.72
C MET A 1 3.53 -5.42 15.58
N LYS A 2 2.65 -5.52 14.58
CA LYS A 2 2.88 -6.37 13.39
C LYS A 2 3.02 -5.50 12.16
N ILE A 3 3.98 -5.86 11.31
CA ILE A 3 4.24 -5.19 10.04
C ILE A 3 4.16 -6.25 8.94
N TRP A 4 3.52 -5.89 7.83
CA TRP A 4 3.52 -6.68 6.60
C TRP A 4 4.52 -6.09 5.64
N LYS A 5 5.54 -6.88 5.29
CA LYS A 5 6.59 -6.48 4.36
C LYS A 5 6.43 -7.19 3.02
N ASP A 6 6.72 -6.50 1.92
CA ASP A 6 6.83 -7.16 0.63
C ASP A 6 7.94 -8.20 0.69
N VAL A 7 7.57 -9.34 0.15
CA VAL A 7 8.32 -10.58 0.23
C VAL A 7 9.54 -10.52 -0.71
N PHE A 8 9.51 -9.67 -1.76
CA PHE A 8 10.58 -9.52 -2.74
C PHE A 8 11.52 -8.35 -2.45
N THR A 9 10.99 -7.19 -2.02
CA THR A 9 11.80 -5.99 -1.74
C THR A 9 12.17 -5.86 -0.26
N GLY A 10 11.37 -6.43 0.64
CA GLY A 10 11.49 -6.21 2.08
C GLY A 10 10.87 -4.90 2.56
N ASP A 11 10.24 -4.13 1.66
CA ASP A 11 9.61 -2.85 2.02
C ASP A 11 8.38 -3.07 2.89
N GLU A 12 8.18 -2.16 3.85
CA GLU A 12 6.99 -2.15 4.67
C GLU A 12 5.79 -1.60 3.87
N MET A 13 4.69 -2.37 3.85
CA MET A 13 3.49 -2.03 3.08
C MET A 13 2.35 -1.50 3.97
N PHE A 14 2.14 -2.15 5.12
CA PHE A 14 1.18 -1.72 6.14
C PHE A 14 1.46 -2.39 7.50
N SER A 15 0.74 -1.96 8.54
CA SER A 15 0.84 -2.51 9.90
C SER A 15 -0.50 -2.90 10.50
N ASP A 16 -0.49 -3.50 11.71
CA ASP A 16 -1.71 -3.98 12.41
C ASP A 16 -2.49 -2.86 13.08
N THR A 17 -2.05 -1.62 12.90
CA THR A 17 -2.76 -0.42 13.33
C THR A 17 -4.01 -0.14 12.49
N TYR A 18 -4.10 -0.72 11.29
CA TYR A 18 -5.26 -0.61 10.41
C TYR A 18 -6.19 -1.81 10.55
N LYS A 19 -7.45 -1.62 10.15
CA LYS A 19 -8.38 -2.73 9.96
C LYS A 19 -7.96 -3.48 8.68
N VAL A 20 -7.63 -4.76 8.84
CA VAL A 20 -7.27 -5.66 7.73
C VAL A 20 -8.35 -6.73 7.59
N LYS A 21 -8.82 -6.96 6.37
CA LYS A 21 -9.76 -8.03 6.01
C LYS A 21 -9.14 -8.92 4.94
N LEU A 22 -9.13 -10.23 5.17
CA LEU A 22 -8.73 -11.20 4.17
C LEU A 22 -9.92 -11.56 3.27
N VAL A 23 -9.73 -11.45 1.96
CA VAL A 23 -10.73 -11.75 0.93
C VAL A 23 -10.23 -12.86 0.03
N ASP A 24 -11.10 -13.85 -0.20
CA ASP A 24 -10.83 -15.03 -1.02
C ASP A 24 -9.52 -15.76 -0.64
N ASP A 25 -9.08 -15.66 0.62
CA ASP A 25 -7.83 -16.21 1.17
C ASP A 25 -6.54 -15.79 0.45
N VAL A 26 -6.58 -14.80 -0.46
CA VAL A 26 -5.44 -14.39 -1.29
C VAL A 26 -5.18 -12.88 -1.30
N MET A 27 -6.13 -12.05 -0.87
CA MET A 27 -6.05 -10.59 -0.93
C MET A 27 -6.36 -9.97 0.43
N TYR A 28 -5.49 -9.08 0.90
CA TYR A 28 -5.78 -8.23 2.05
C TYR A 28 -6.41 -6.92 1.59
N GLU A 29 -7.50 -6.54 2.24
CA GLU A 29 -8.11 -5.20 2.19
C GLU A 29 -7.74 -4.46 3.47
N VAL A 30 -6.97 -3.38 3.34
CA VAL A 30 -6.52 -2.54 4.44
C VAL A 30 -7.27 -1.22 4.38
N TYR A 31 -8.08 -0.95 5.40
CA TYR A 31 -8.96 0.22 5.44
C TYR A 31 -8.21 1.42 6.01
N GLY A 32 -8.06 2.47 5.20
CA GLY A 32 -7.42 3.72 5.58
C GLY A 32 -8.42 4.87 5.73
N LYS A 33 -7.87 6.07 5.85
CA LYS A 33 -8.61 7.35 5.88
C LYS A 33 -7.81 8.44 5.16
N HIS A 34 -8.53 9.41 4.61
CA HIS A 34 -7.90 10.65 4.14
C HIS A 34 -7.49 11.51 5.34
N VAL A 35 -6.26 12.03 5.30
CA VAL A 35 -5.72 12.91 6.33
C VAL A 35 -4.96 14.07 5.70
N SER A 36 -4.96 15.21 6.37
CA SER A 36 -4.11 16.36 6.07
C SER A 36 -3.17 16.60 7.24
N ARG A 37 -1.88 16.80 6.98
CA ARG A 37 -0.82 17.03 7.96
C ARG A 37 -0.09 18.30 7.61
N THR A 38 0.01 19.23 8.55
CA THR A 38 0.81 20.44 8.37
C THR A 38 2.20 20.20 8.97
N LEU A 39 3.25 20.18 8.13
CA LEU A 39 4.62 20.21 8.61
C LEU A 39 4.89 21.58 9.25
N GLY A 40 5.11 21.63 10.56
CA GLY A 40 5.42 22.86 11.29
C GLY A 40 4.78 22.99 12.68
N ASP A 41 3.75 22.20 13.01
CA ASP A 41 3.08 22.25 14.31
C ASP A 41 3.80 21.41 15.40
N VAL A 42 5.13 21.31 15.31
CA VAL A 42 5.94 20.86 16.44
C VAL A 42 6.30 22.10 17.22
N GLN A 43 5.44 22.46 18.18
CA GLN A 43 5.75 23.47 19.17
C GLN A 43 6.95 22.96 20.00
N LEU A 44 8.16 23.27 19.54
CA LEU A 44 9.39 23.07 20.29
C LEU A 44 9.32 24.00 21.51
N ASP A 45 8.81 23.46 22.61
CA ASP A 45 8.78 24.09 23.93
C ASP A 45 10.23 24.34 24.39
N GLY A 46 10.83 25.45 23.97
CA GLY A 46 12.23 25.75 24.23
C GLY A 46 12.92 26.75 23.28
N ALA A 47 12.22 27.44 22.38
CA ALA A 47 12.82 28.49 21.56
C ALA A 47 13.35 29.65 22.43
N ASN A 48 14.68 29.77 22.47
CA ASN A 48 15.43 30.85 23.12
C ASN A 48 15.05 32.22 22.52
N PRO A 49 14.50 33.17 23.29
CA PRO A 49 14.01 34.44 22.75
C PRO A 49 15.16 35.46 22.64
N SER A 50 15.94 35.42 21.57
CA SER A 50 16.79 36.54 21.19
C SER A 50 17.33 36.40 19.76
N ALA A 51 16.56 36.84 18.76
CA ALA A 51 17.08 37.51 17.56
C ALA A 51 15.89 38.07 16.76
N GLU A 52 15.84 39.40 16.66
CA GLU A 52 14.90 40.16 15.85
C GLU A 52 15.16 39.97 14.33
N GLU A 53 14.08 40.09 13.57
CA GLU A 53 13.99 40.39 12.12
C GLU A 53 14.64 39.43 11.11
N ALA A 54 13.82 38.51 10.58
CA ALA A 54 13.60 38.34 9.14
C ALA A 54 12.29 37.58 8.91
N ASP A 55 11.26 38.31 8.47
CA ASP A 55 10.08 37.76 7.81
C ASP A 55 10.50 37.22 6.43
N GLU A 56 10.66 35.90 6.32
CA GLU A 56 10.52 35.17 5.05
C GLU A 56 9.63 33.96 5.32
N GLY A 57 8.43 33.99 4.75
CA GLY A 57 7.37 33.02 4.96
C GLY A 57 7.84 31.58 4.83
N THR A 58 7.79 30.83 5.94
CA THR A 58 7.88 29.38 5.89
C THR A 58 6.56 28.88 5.34
N GLU A 59 6.51 28.57 4.04
CA GLU A 59 5.36 27.88 3.45
C GLU A 59 5.12 26.59 4.25
N SER A 60 4.09 26.59 5.08
CA SER A 60 3.67 25.43 5.84
C SER A 60 3.25 24.35 4.84
N ALA A 61 4.12 23.37 4.60
CA ALA A 61 3.84 22.28 3.68
C ALA A 61 2.75 21.40 4.31
N THR A 62 1.52 21.52 3.80
CA THR A 62 0.43 20.64 4.18
C THR A 62 0.41 19.43 3.24
N GLU A 63 0.75 18.27 3.75
CA GLU A 63 0.67 17.00 3.04
C GLU A 63 -0.72 16.39 3.24
N THR A 64 -1.44 16.13 2.15
CA THR A 64 -2.76 15.50 2.19
C THR A 64 -2.73 14.20 1.40
N GLY A 65 -3.31 13.15 1.97
CA GLY A 65 -3.35 11.84 1.32
C GLY A 65 -3.97 10.76 2.21
N VAL A 66 -3.94 9.53 1.72
CA VAL A 66 -4.38 8.37 2.50
C VAL A 66 -3.34 8.07 3.56
N ASP A 67 -3.77 7.95 4.81
CA ASP A 67 -2.89 7.76 5.97
C ASP A 67 -1.96 6.55 5.83
N ILE A 68 -2.44 5.43 5.27
CA ILE A 68 -1.61 4.25 4.99
C ILE A 68 -0.45 4.61 4.05
N VAL A 69 -0.74 5.33 2.96
CA VAL A 69 0.26 5.75 1.97
C VAL A 69 1.29 6.67 2.61
N LEU A 70 0.85 7.67 3.38
CA LEU A 70 1.74 8.64 4.03
C LEU A 70 2.59 8.00 5.15
N ASN A 71 2.00 7.12 5.96
CA ASN A 71 2.69 6.48 7.09
C ASN A 71 3.75 5.48 6.66
N HIS A 72 3.47 4.71 5.60
CA HIS A 72 4.38 3.70 5.07
C HIS A 72 5.22 4.22 3.90
N ARG A 73 5.12 5.53 3.59
CA ARG A 73 5.86 6.22 2.53
C ARG A 73 5.75 5.49 1.19
N LEU A 74 4.54 5.00 0.90
CA LEU A 74 4.27 4.32 -0.35
C LEU A 74 4.35 5.33 -1.50
N VAL A 75 4.94 4.91 -2.60
CA VAL A 75 5.21 5.78 -3.74
C VAL A 75 4.21 5.50 -4.84
N GLU A 76 3.50 6.52 -5.30
CA GLU A 76 2.56 6.36 -6.40
C GLU A 76 3.30 5.98 -7.70
N THR A 77 2.79 4.95 -8.37
CA THR A 77 3.25 4.48 -9.67
C THR A 77 2.04 4.33 -10.59
N GLY A 78 2.27 3.90 -11.84
CA GLY A 78 1.16 3.73 -12.77
C GLY A 78 1.49 2.84 -13.96
N PHE A 79 0.43 2.31 -14.54
CA PHE A 79 0.47 1.58 -15.81
C PHE A 79 -0.13 2.44 -16.89
N SER A 80 0.52 2.54 -18.06
CA SER A 80 -0.03 3.35 -19.17
C SER A 80 -1.33 2.77 -19.71
N ASP A 81 -1.53 1.45 -19.58
CA ASP A 81 -2.72 0.76 -20.05
C ASP A 81 -2.94 -0.57 -19.33
N LYS A 82 -4.18 -1.08 -19.43
CA LYS A 82 -4.59 -2.35 -18.81
C LYS A 82 -3.76 -3.56 -19.28
N LYS A 83 -3.16 -3.53 -20.47
CA LYS A 83 -2.33 -4.66 -20.94
C LYS A 83 -1.03 -4.71 -20.16
N GLN A 84 -0.38 -3.57 -19.92
CA GLN A 84 0.82 -3.52 -19.08
C GLN A 84 0.54 -4.02 -17.66
N PHE A 85 -0.58 -3.60 -17.06
CA PHE A 85 -1.00 -4.12 -15.76
C PHE A 85 -1.27 -5.64 -15.80
N THR A 86 -1.89 -6.13 -16.86
CA THR A 86 -2.11 -7.58 -17.06
C THR A 86 -0.80 -8.35 -17.14
N THR A 87 0.20 -7.81 -17.84
CA THR A 87 1.54 -8.40 -17.95
C THR A 87 2.21 -8.45 -16.58
N TYR A 88 2.23 -7.32 -15.86
CA TYR A 88 2.75 -7.24 -14.50
C TYR A 88 2.11 -8.29 -13.59
N LEU A 89 0.77 -8.36 -13.53
CA LEU A 89 0.08 -9.34 -12.69
C LEU A 89 0.50 -10.77 -13.03
N LYS A 90 0.59 -11.12 -14.33
CA LYS A 90 0.98 -12.47 -14.74
C LYS A 90 2.40 -12.82 -14.29
N ASP A 91 3.34 -11.90 -14.44
CA ASP A 91 4.74 -12.15 -14.09
C ASP A 91 4.93 -12.16 -12.57
N TYR A 92 4.24 -11.27 -11.85
CA TYR A 92 4.19 -11.28 -10.39
C TYR A 92 3.56 -12.57 -9.84
N MET A 93 2.45 -13.06 -10.41
CA MET A 93 1.85 -14.33 -9.99
C MET A 93 2.80 -15.52 -10.20
N LYS A 94 3.59 -15.55 -11.29
CA LYS A 94 4.59 -16.61 -11.48
C LYS A 94 5.66 -16.57 -10.39
N LYS A 95 6.15 -15.37 -10.04
CA LYS A 95 7.11 -15.18 -8.94
C LYS A 95 6.53 -15.66 -7.60
N LEU A 96 5.27 -15.33 -7.32
CA LEU A 96 4.58 -15.79 -6.12
C LEU A 96 4.40 -17.32 -6.08
N VAL A 97 3.97 -17.95 -7.18
CA VAL A 97 3.82 -19.41 -7.24
C VAL A 97 5.14 -20.11 -6.95
N ALA A 98 6.24 -19.66 -7.57
CA ALA A 98 7.56 -20.24 -7.34
C ALA A 98 7.95 -20.15 -5.85
N ARG A 99 7.79 -18.97 -5.24
CA ARG A 99 8.07 -18.78 -3.81
C ARG A 99 7.18 -19.66 -2.92
N LEU A 100 5.89 -19.79 -3.25
CA LEU A 100 4.96 -20.63 -2.49
C LEU A 100 5.34 -22.11 -2.58
N GLU A 101 5.73 -22.59 -3.76
CA GLU A 101 6.20 -23.96 -3.95
C GLU A 101 7.45 -24.26 -3.10
N GLU A 102 8.32 -23.26 -2.87
CA GLU A 102 9.52 -23.39 -2.04
C GLU A 102 9.27 -23.25 -0.53
N LYS A 103 8.51 -22.24 -0.10
CA LYS A 103 8.36 -21.89 1.33
C LYS A 103 7.07 -22.42 1.98
N SER A 104 5.99 -22.50 1.22
CA SER A 104 4.64 -22.79 1.74
C SER A 104 3.85 -23.64 0.74
N PRO A 105 4.31 -24.85 0.38
CA PRO A 105 3.74 -25.63 -0.72
C PRO A 105 2.25 -25.96 -0.52
N GLY A 106 1.78 -26.03 0.73
CA GLY A 106 0.36 -26.25 1.06
C GLY A 106 -0.57 -25.11 0.65
N GLU A 107 -0.08 -23.87 0.49
CA GLU A 107 -0.90 -22.71 0.09
C GLU A 107 -1.04 -22.61 -1.44
N VAL A 108 -0.26 -23.38 -2.22
CA VAL A 108 -0.18 -23.25 -3.69
C VAL A 108 -1.54 -23.54 -4.35
N GLU A 109 -2.25 -24.58 -3.88
CA GLU A 109 -3.56 -24.95 -4.45
C GLU A 109 -4.62 -23.89 -4.15
N VAL A 110 -4.66 -23.39 -2.91
CA VAL A 110 -5.57 -22.32 -2.49
C VAL A 110 -5.31 -21.06 -3.31
N PHE A 111 -4.03 -20.68 -3.44
CA PHE A 111 -3.61 -19.54 -4.24
C PHE A 111 -4.05 -19.67 -5.70
N LYS A 112 -3.69 -20.76 -6.39
CA LYS A 112 -4.03 -20.98 -7.81
C LYS A 112 -5.55 -20.99 -8.05
N THR A 113 -6.33 -21.49 -7.09
CA THR A 113 -7.80 -21.53 -7.17
C THR A 113 -8.40 -20.12 -7.10
N ASN A 114 -7.98 -19.32 -6.12
CA ASN A 114 -8.64 -18.05 -5.82
C ASN A 114 -8.06 -16.85 -6.59
N ILE A 115 -6.77 -16.89 -6.96
CA ILE A 115 -6.09 -15.74 -7.59
C ILE A 115 -6.70 -15.37 -8.94
N ASN A 116 -7.21 -16.34 -9.69
CA ASN A 116 -7.83 -16.10 -10.99
C ASN A 116 -9.09 -15.22 -10.89
N LYS A 117 -9.87 -15.37 -9.80
CA LYS A 117 -11.05 -14.55 -9.53
C LYS A 117 -10.62 -13.11 -9.21
N VAL A 118 -9.65 -12.96 -8.31
CA VAL A 118 -9.11 -11.66 -7.90
C VAL A 118 -8.48 -10.91 -9.07
N MET A 119 -7.68 -11.58 -9.91
CA MET A 119 -7.10 -10.96 -11.10
C MET A 119 -8.17 -10.44 -12.07
N LYS A 120 -9.22 -11.22 -12.34
CA LYS A 120 -10.30 -10.78 -13.23
C LYS A 120 -11.02 -9.55 -12.70
N ASP A 121 -11.27 -9.53 -11.40
CA ASP A 121 -11.94 -8.43 -10.71
C ASP A 121 -11.09 -7.14 -10.74
N LEU A 122 -9.81 -7.22 -10.38
CA LEU A 122 -8.86 -6.09 -10.46
C LEU A 122 -8.74 -5.54 -11.88
N LEU A 123 -8.66 -6.43 -12.88
CA LEU A 123 -8.64 -6.03 -14.28
C LEU A 123 -9.93 -5.33 -14.70
N GLY A 124 -11.09 -5.74 -14.16
CA GLY A 124 -12.37 -5.09 -14.39
C GLY A 124 -12.39 -3.64 -13.91
N ARG A 125 -11.74 -3.38 -12.77
CA ARG A 125 -11.73 -2.08 -12.07
C ARG A 125 -10.46 -1.25 -12.31
N PHE A 126 -9.62 -1.65 -13.27
CA PHE A 126 -8.30 -1.02 -13.54
C PHE A 126 -8.31 0.52 -13.56
N LYS A 127 -9.37 1.15 -14.09
CA LYS A 127 -9.46 2.61 -14.21
C LYS A 127 -9.70 3.33 -12.88
N ASP A 128 -10.21 2.60 -11.88
CA ASP A 128 -10.57 3.10 -10.56
C ASP A 128 -9.47 2.80 -9.53
N LEU A 129 -8.41 2.10 -9.95
CA LEU A 129 -7.27 1.75 -9.10
C LEU A 129 -6.17 2.80 -9.23
N GLN A 130 -5.63 3.20 -8.09
CA GLN A 130 -4.31 3.84 -8.00
C GLN A 130 -3.27 2.78 -7.61
N PHE A 131 -2.02 2.96 -8.04
CA PHE A 131 -0.98 1.96 -7.85
C PHE A 131 0.16 2.53 -7.00
N PHE A 132 0.68 1.72 -6.09
CA PHE A 132 1.72 2.13 -5.16
C PHE A 132 2.80 1.07 -5.03
N THR A 133 4.06 1.47 -5.04
CA THR A 133 5.22 0.67 -4.64
C THR A 133 5.59 0.98 -3.18
N GLY A 134 6.44 0.13 -2.59
CA GLY A 134 7.12 0.45 -1.34
C GLY A 134 8.15 1.58 -1.49
N GLU A 135 8.82 1.95 -0.40
CA GLU A 135 9.79 3.06 -0.36
C GLU A 135 10.94 2.88 -1.37
N SER A 136 11.33 1.63 -1.68
CA SER A 136 12.39 1.33 -2.66
C SER A 136 12.03 1.68 -4.11
N MET A 137 10.74 1.90 -4.41
CA MET A 137 10.19 2.09 -5.76
C MET A 137 10.44 0.92 -6.72
N ASP A 138 10.69 -0.28 -6.21
CA ASP A 138 10.93 -1.46 -7.04
C ASP A 138 9.62 -2.03 -7.63
N CYS A 139 9.46 -1.85 -8.94
CA CYS A 139 8.31 -2.33 -9.70
C CYS A 139 8.30 -3.86 -9.92
N GLU A 140 9.38 -4.57 -9.58
CA GLU A 140 9.45 -6.02 -9.64
C GLU A 140 8.84 -6.72 -8.42
N GLY A 141 8.64 -5.97 -7.33
CA GLY A 141 7.99 -6.40 -6.10
C GLY A 141 6.47 -6.23 -6.11
N LEU A 142 5.88 -6.19 -4.91
CA LEU A 142 4.47 -5.91 -4.73
C LEU A 142 4.14 -4.47 -5.14
N ILE A 143 3.23 -4.34 -6.10
CA ILE A 143 2.50 -3.10 -6.36
C ILE A 143 1.16 -3.24 -5.65
N ALA A 144 0.95 -2.42 -4.62
CA ALA A 144 -0.32 -2.31 -3.94
C ALA A 144 -1.31 -1.50 -4.79
N MET A 145 -2.60 -1.85 -4.70
CA MET A 145 -3.65 -1.14 -5.41
C MET A 145 -4.56 -0.43 -4.42
N LEU A 146 -4.77 0.87 -4.58
CA LEU A 146 -5.70 1.63 -3.76
C LEU A 146 -6.98 1.88 -4.55
N GLU A 147 -8.12 1.70 -3.89
CA GLU A 147 -9.42 2.10 -4.43
C GLU A 147 -10.27 2.80 -3.37
N TYR A 148 -11.30 3.54 -3.82
CA TYR A 148 -12.28 4.17 -2.95
C TYR A 148 -13.60 3.42 -3.05
N ARG A 149 -14.16 3.04 -1.90
CA ARG A 149 -15.50 2.45 -1.82
C ARG A 149 -16.40 3.32 -0.95
N ASP A 150 -17.62 3.53 -1.40
CA ASP A 150 -18.67 4.12 -0.58
C ASP A 150 -19.13 3.09 0.46
N ILE A 151 -18.94 3.41 1.74
CA ILE A 151 -19.35 2.59 2.88
C ILE A 151 -20.09 3.51 3.83
N ASP A 152 -21.39 3.27 4.00
CA ASP A 152 -22.28 4.06 4.86
C ASP A 152 -22.30 5.58 4.51
N GLY A 153 -22.07 5.92 3.23
CA GLY A 153 -22.03 7.31 2.75
C GLY A 153 -20.67 7.99 2.87
N ASP A 154 -19.65 7.29 3.37
CA ASP A 154 -18.27 7.75 3.42
C ASP A 154 -17.44 7.13 2.29
N SER A 155 -16.61 7.95 1.64
CA SER A 155 -15.63 7.47 0.66
C SER A 155 -14.39 6.93 1.38
N VAL A 156 -14.32 5.61 1.52
CA VAL A 156 -13.27 4.93 2.29
C VAL A 156 -12.15 4.46 1.35
N PRO A 157 -10.90 4.92 1.54
CA PRO A 157 -9.75 4.38 0.82
C PRO A 157 -9.39 2.98 1.34
N ILE A 158 -9.23 2.03 0.43
CA ILE A 158 -8.90 0.64 0.73
C ILE A 158 -7.67 0.25 -0.08
N LEU A 159 -6.58 -0.07 0.64
CA LEU A 159 -5.36 -0.59 0.04
C LEU A 159 -5.47 -2.12 -0.11
N LEU A 160 -5.22 -2.62 -1.31
CA LEU A 160 -5.30 -4.00 -1.71
C LEU A 160 -3.88 -4.55 -1.87
N CYS A 161 -3.54 -5.58 -1.12
CA CYS A 161 -2.24 -6.25 -1.18
C CYS A 161 -2.40 -7.78 -1.27
N PHE A 162 -1.62 -8.43 -2.13
CA PHE A 162 -1.66 -9.89 -2.22
C PHE A 162 -1.07 -10.51 -0.95
N LYS A 163 -1.87 -11.32 -0.22
CA LYS A 163 -1.45 -11.98 1.03
C LYS A 163 -0.12 -12.72 0.88
N HIS A 164 0.01 -13.47 -0.22
CA HIS A 164 1.15 -14.35 -0.48
C HIS A 164 2.41 -13.57 -0.90
N GLY A 165 2.25 -12.29 -1.25
CA GLY A 165 3.34 -11.36 -1.51
C GLY A 165 3.77 -10.59 -0.27
N LEU A 166 3.31 -10.98 0.92
CA LEU A 166 3.68 -10.34 2.16
C LEU A 166 4.17 -11.34 3.18
N GLU A 167 5.11 -10.91 4.02
CA GLU A 167 5.52 -11.62 5.22
C GLU A 167 5.19 -10.81 6.47
N GLU A 168 4.74 -11.52 7.49
CA GLU A 168 4.37 -10.94 8.79
C GLU A 168 5.60 -10.91 9.71
N GLU A 169 6.03 -9.70 10.08
CA GLU A 169 7.07 -9.51 11.08
C GLU A 169 6.44 -9.00 12.39
N LYS A 170 6.76 -9.69 13.49
CA LYS A 170 6.26 -9.35 14.83
C LYS A 170 7.36 -8.71 15.67
N PHE A 171 7.07 -7.52 16.17
CA PHE A 171 7.84 -6.80 17.18
C PHE A 171 7.16 -6.88 18.56
#